data_AF-A0A834JYL0-F1
#
_entry.id   AF-A0A834JYL0-F1
#
_cell.length_a   1.000
_cell.length_b   1.000
_cell.length_c   1.000
_cell.angle_alpha   90.00
_cell.angle_beta   90.00
_cell.angle_gamma   90.00
#
_symmetry.space_group_name_H-M   'P 1'
#
loop_
_entity.id
_entity.type
_entity.pdbx_description
1 polymer ?
#
loop_
_entity_poly.entity_id
_entity_poly.type
_entity_poly.pdbx_seq_one_letter_code
_entity_poly.pdbx_strand_id
1 'polypeptide(L)'
;MEYKTMISRSKGEILKKKEWPGIRTYENTVTRIEPNLLIIEIGRLIPFMKGENIKFFPLNMPSIEIGFIHIIGIILEVSYFGNYCELQVDDGTGLLNVMYNTKRHFLGKRKYIEMQNSNNDKKSTSIQKIEDLQPGKHVYLQGFLSLNNYKNTNFKNKSPSENFWCSQPLLFAVKLELISEKEYYKKMYAWFGSAESRYT
;
A
#
# COMPACT_ATOMS: atom_id res chain seq x y z
N MET A 1 -14.38 5.57 22.94
CA MET A 1 -14.88 4.35 23.62
C MET A 1 -16.13 3.86 22.87
N GLU A 2 -16.01 3.45 21.59
CA GLU A 2 -17.20 3.18 20.74
C GLU A 2 -17.11 1.95 19.81
N TYR A 3 -15.94 1.34 19.60
CA TYR A 3 -15.83 0.16 18.72
C TYR A 3 -16.40 -1.14 19.32
N LYS A 4 -16.56 -1.22 20.64
CA LYS A 4 -17.14 -2.42 21.29
C LYS A 4 -18.63 -2.61 20.98
N THR A 5 -19.34 -1.55 20.60
CA THR A 5 -20.81 -1.56 20.51
C THR A 5 -21.31 -2.05 19.15
N MET A 6 -20.50 -1.97 18.08
CA MET A 6 -20.91 -2.49 16.76
C MET A 6 -20.80 -4.02 16.64
N ILE A 7 -20.02 -4.68 17.50
CA ILE A 7 -19.78 -6.13 17.40
C ILE A 7 -20.92 -6.94 18.06
N SER A 8 -21.79 -6.32 18.87
CA SER A 8 -22.77 -7.05 19.69
C SER A 8 -24.13 -7.32 19.03
N ARG A 9 -24.42 -6.79 17.83
CA ARG A 9 -25.78 -6.82 17.25
C ARG A 9 -26.06 -7.89 16.20
N SER A 10 -25.09 -8.71 15.79
CA SER A 10 -25.32 -9.83 14.85
C SER A 10 -25.05 -11.20 15.51
N LYS A 11 -25.77 -11.50 16.59
CA LYS A 11 -25.94 -12.87 17.08
C LYS A 11 -27.08 -13.54 16.31
N GLY A 12 -26.79 -13.91 15.08
CA GLY A 12 -27.72 -14.62 14.20
C GLY A 12 -27.00 -14.83 12.88
N GLU A 13 -26.55 -16.07 12.65
CA GLU A 13 -25.68 -16.51 11.55
C GLU A 13 -24.23 -16.03 11.63
N ILE A 14 -23.41 -16.83 12.32
CA ILE A 14 -21.95 -16.81 12.16
C ILE A 14 -21.68 -17.28 10.74
N LEU A 15 -21.68 -16.36 9.77
CA LEU A 15 -20.83 -16.46 8.60
C LEU A 15 -19.47 -16.87 9.15
N LYS A 16 -19.02 -18.10 8.86
CA LYS A 16 -17.66 -18.54 9.20
C LYS A 16 -16.76 -17.39 8.78
N LYS A 17 -16.15 -16.70 9.75
CA LYS A 17 -15.26 -15.56 9.48
C LYS A 17 -14.24 -16.10 8.52
N LYS A 18 -14.39 -15.76 7.24
CA LYS A 18 -13.48 -16.21 6.21
C LYS A 18 -12.15 -15.58 6.60
N GLU A 19 -11.20 -16.38 7.02
CA GLU A 19 -9.89 -15.87 7.42
C GLU A 19 -9.14 -15.43 6.17
N TRP A 20 -8.28 -14.43 6.31
CA TRP A 20 -7.39 -14.08 5.22
C TRP A 20 -6.45 -15.27 5.05
N PRO A 21 -6.29 -15.82 3.83
CA PRO A 21 -5.49 -17.01 3.61
C PRO A 21 -4.10 -16.88 4.24
N GLY A 22 -3.76 -17.87 5.04
CA GLY A 22 -2.47 -17.93 5.74
C GLY A 22 -2.37 -17.11 7.03
N ILE A 23 -3.42 -16.41 7.46
CA ILE A 23 -3.43 -15.65 8.71
C ILE A 23 -4.46 -16.23 9.67
N ARG A 24 -3.96 -16.85 10.74
CA ARG A 24 -4.78 -17.23 11.89
C ARG A 24 -4.87 -16.04 12.82
N THR A 25 -6.08 -15.52 13.04
CA THR A 25 -6.30 -14.48 14.03
C THR A 25 -6.63 -15.10 15.37
N TYR A 26 -5.88 -14.77 16.42
CA TYR A 26 -6.24 -15.14 17.78
C TYR A 26 -7.17 -14.08 18.37
N GLU A 27 -8.17 -14.53 19.13
CA GLU A 27 -9.11 -13.64 19.81
C GLU A 27 -8.34 -12.59 20.62
N ASN A 28 -8.71 -11.32 20.43
CA ASN A 28 -8.16 -10.14 21.12
C ASN A 28 -6.77 -9.66 20.68
N THR A 29 -6.18 -10.20 19.62
CA THR A 29 -4.94 -9.65 19.05
C THR A 29 -5.20 -9.00 17.70
N VAL A 30 -4.73 -7.75 17.54
CA VAL A 30 -4.69 -7.10 16.22
C VAL A 30 -3.43 -7.59 15.51
N THR A 31 -3.61 -8.39 14.45
CA THR A 31 -2.49 -8.87 13.64
C THR A 31 -2.18 -7.84 12.57
N ARG A 32 -0.95 -7.31 12.57
CA ARG A 32 -0.48 -6.44 11.49
C ARG A 32 0.13 -7.28 10.38
N ILE A 33 -0.27 -7.02 9.13
CA ILE A 33 0.20 -7.77 7.96
C ILE A 33 0.72 -6.85 6.86
N GLU A 34 1.59 -7.37 6.00
CA GLU A 34 2.16 -6.64 4.86
C GLU A 34 1.87 -7.36 3.54
N PRO A 35 0.66 -7.19 2.98
CA PRO A 35 0.22 -8.01 1.86
C PRO A 35 0.74 -7.50 0.51
N ASN A 36 0.90 -8.44 -0.41
CA ASN A 36 0.93 -8.19 -1.84
C ASN A 36 -0.51 -8.01 -2.34
N LEU A 37 -0.83 -6.84 -2.89
CA LEU A 37 -2.18 -6.51 -3.33
C LEU A 37 -2.19 -6.18 -4.82
N LEU A 38 -3.27 -6.55 -5.48
CA LEU A 38 -3.70 -5.92 -6.72
C LEU A 38 -4.35 -4.57 -6.38
N ILE A 39 -4.27 -3.59 -7.28
CA ILE A 39 -4.80 -2.24 -7.04
C ILE A 39 -6.32 -2.30 -6.76
N ILE A 40 -7.06 -3.17 -7.45
CA ILE A 40 -8.49 -3.36 -7.20
C ILE A 40 -8.81 -3.81 -5.76
N GLU A 41 -7.88 -4.49 -5.09
CA GLU A 41 -8.08 -4.95 -3.71
C GLU A 41 -7.99 -3.82 -2.69
N ILE A 42 -7.30 -2.72 -3.03
CA ILE A 42 -7.23 -1.52 -2.18
C ILE A 42 -8.64 -0.97 -1.95
N GLY A 43 -9.51 -1.03 -2.95
CA GLY A 43 -10.91 -0.61 -2.84
C GLY A 43 -11.76 -1.44 -1.86
N ARG A 44 -11.24 -2.56 -1.36
CA ARG A 44 -11.88 -3.42 -0.34
C ARG A 44 -11.36 -3.17 1.07
N LEU A 45 -10.40 -2.27 1.22
CA LEU A 45 -9.87 -1.88 2.51
C LEU A 45 -10.71 -0.75 3.10
N ILE A 46 -10.97 -0.85 4.40
CA ILE A 46 -11.78 0.09 5.14
C ILE A 46 -10.86 0.94 6.02
N PRO A 47 -10.85 2.27 5.82
CA PRO A 47 -10.07 3.16 6.65
C PRO A 47 -10.66 3.24 8.06
N PHE A 48 -9.79 3.34 9.06
CA PHE A 48 -10.17 3.59 10.46
C PHE A 48 -9.13 4.46 11.17
N MET A 49 -9.56 5.14 12.22
CA MET A 49 -8.66 5.98 13.04
C MET A 49 -8.01 5.16 14.15
N LYS A 50 -6.68 5.23 14.26
CA LYS A 50 -5.89 4.70 15.37
C LYS A 50 -4.99 5.80 15.92
N GLY A 51 -5.46 6.46 16.99
CA GLY A 51 -4.89 7.73 17.42
C GLY A 51 -5.13 8.79 16.34
N GLU A 52 -4.07 9.49 15.94
CA GLU A 52 -4.10 10.52 14.89
C GLU A 52 -3.88 9.96 13.47
N ASN A 53 -3.63 8.66 13.36
CA ASN A 53 -3.29 8.03 12.07
C ASN A 53 -4.49 7.31 11.47
N ILE A 54 -4.65 7.41 10.15
CA ILE A 54 -5.53 6.55 9.37
C ILE A 54 -4.81 5.21 9.15
N LYS A 55 -5.53 4.13 9.45
CA LYS A 55 -5.15 2.74 9.22
C LYS A 55 -6.21 2.05 8.37
N PHE A 56 -5.91 0.85 7.91
CA PHE A 56 -6.81 0.10 7.04
C PHE A 56 -6.98 -1.33 7.55
N PHE A 57 -8.18 -1.88 7.43
CA PHE A 57 -8.47 -3.31 7.61
C PHE A 57 -9.27 -3.82 6.42
N PRO A 58 -9.25 -5.13 6.09
CA PRO A 58 -10.15 -5.68 5.07
C PRO A 58 -11.62 -5.62 5.48
N LEU A 59 -12.55 -5.32 4.54
CA LEU A 59 -13.99 -5.13 4.80
C LEU A 59 -14.67 -6.17 5.71
N ASN A 60 -14.17 -7.41 5.79
CA ASN A 60 -14.73 -8.49 6.63
C ASN A 60 -13.81 -8.98 7.76
N MET A 61 -12.67 -8.31 8.01
CA MET A 61 -11.65 -8.75 8.97
C MET A 61 -11.08 -7.59 9.79
N PRO A 62 -11.88 -6.99 10.68
CA PRO A 62 -11.46 -5.81 11.46
C PRO A 62 -10.36 -6.10 12.50
N SER A 63 -10.03 -7.37 12.78
CA SER A 63 -8.90 -7.76 13.62
C SER A 63 -7.54 -7.73 12.90
N ILE A 64 -7.53 -7.48 11.58
CA ILE A 64 -6.32 -7.41 10.78
C ILE A 64 -6.02 -5.95 10.42
N GLU A 65 -4.86 -5.45 10.84
CA GLU A 65 -4.36 -4.14 10.44
C GLU A 65 -3.43 -4.29 9.23
N ILE A 66 -3.72 -3.56 8.15
CA ILE A 66 -2.83 -3.46 7.00
C ILE A 66 -1.70 -2.50 7.32
N GLY A 67 -0.47 -3.02 7.26
CA GLY A 67 0.77 -2.29 7.42
C GLY A 67 1.25 -1.67 6.11
N PHE A 68 2.50 -1.98 5.75
CA PHE A 68 2.96 -1.72 4.39
C PHE A 68 2.23 -2.63 3.41
N ILE A 69 2.00 -2.16 2.20
CA ILE A 69 1.52 -2.98 1.09
C ILE A 69 2.57 -3.02 0.01
N HIS A 70 2.52 -4.07 -0.79
CA HIS A 70 3.36 -4.26 -1.95
C HIS A 70 2.47 -4.19 -3.19
N ILE A 71 2.85 -3.31 -4.13
CA ILE A 71 2.18 -3.11 -5.42
C ILE A 71 3.21 -3.32 -6.54
N ILE A 72 2.78 -3.86 -7.67
CA ILE A 72 3.50 -3.80 -8.94
C ILE A 72 2.60 -3.16 -9.97
N GLY A 73 3.18 -2.52 -10.98
CA GLY A 73 2.40 -1.91 -12.04
C GLY A 73 3.27 -1.29 -13.12
N ILE A 74 2.62 -0.65 -14.07
CA ILE A 74 3.20 0.11 -15.16
C ILE A 74 2.99 1.59 -14.82
N ILE A 75 4.04 2.38 -14.93
CA ILE A 75 3.94 3.84 -14.81
C ILE A 75 3.17 4.37 -16.02
N LEU A 76 2.10 5.12 -15.79
CA LEU A 76 1.38 5.85 -16.84
C LEU A 76 1.82 7.31 -16.91
N GLU A 77 1.97 7.95 -15.76
CA GLU A 77 2.32 9.36 -15.65
C GLU A 77 3.36 9.58 -14.54
N VAL A 78 4.20 10.59 -14.73
CA VAL A 78 5.25 11.00 -13.80
C VAL A 78 5.22 12.52 -13.67
N SER A 79 5.06 13.02 -12.45
CA SER A 79 5.10 14.45 -12.14
C SER A 79 6.07 14.73 -11.00
N TYR A 80 6.93 15.74 -11.16
CA TYR A 80 7.98 16.08 -10.20
C TYR A 80 7.65 17.35 -9.41
N PHE A 81 7.74 17.26 -8.08
CA PHE A 81 7.44 18.36 -7.16
C PHE A 81 8.52 18.45 -6.07
N GLY A 82 9.60 19.17 -6.37
CA GLY A 82 10.72 19.37 -5.45
C GLY A 82 11.40 18.06 -5.07
N ASN A 83 11.13 17.56 -3.86
CA ASN A 83 11.71 16.32 -3.31
C ASN A 83 10.80 15.11 -3.46
N TYR A 84 9.71 15.26 -4.21
CA TYR A 84 8.71 14.24 -4.42
C TYR A 84 8.51 14.00 -5.91
N CYS A 85 8.14 12.76 -6.21
CA CYS A 85 7.64 12.34 -7.50
C CYS A 85 6.27 11.73 -7.28
N GLU A 86 5.27 12.21 -8.01
CA GLU A 86 3.95 11.62 -8.10
C GLU A 86 3.89 10.74 -9.34
N LEU A 87 3.46 9.49 -9.15
CA LEU A 87 3.29 8.52 -10.22
C LEU A 87 1.83 8.13 -10.30
N GLN A 88 1.32 7.96 -11.51
CA GLN A 88 0.10 7.20 -11.74
C GLN A 88 0.50 5.80 -12.20
N VAL A 89 0.06 4.77 -11.48
CA VAL A 89 0.47 3.38 -11.69
C VAL A 89 -0.75 2.52 -11.97
N ASP A 90 -0.65 1.68 -13.00
CA ASP A 90 -1.69 0.74 -13.43
C ASP A 90 -1.18 -0.70 -13.35
N ASP A 91 -1.95 -1.63 -12.78
CA ASP A 91 -1.62 -3.06 -12.76
C ASP A 91 -2.56 -3.91 -13.63
N GLY A 92 -3.42 -3.27 -14.44
CA GLY A 92 -4.47 -3.88 -15.23
C GLY A 92 -5.77 -4.14 -14.45
N THR A 93 -5.76 -3.96 -13.13
CA THR A 93 -6.94 -4.11 -12.27
C THR A 93 -7.46 -2.78 -11.73
N GLY A 94 -6.64 -1.73 -11.77
CA GLY A 94 -7.03 -0.37 -11.41
C GLY A 94 -5.87 0.61 -11.47
N LEU A 95 -6.19 1.87 -11.20
CA LEU A 95 -5.23 2.98 -11.16
C LEU A 95 -4.96 3.40 -9.72
N LEU A 96 -3.68 3.64 -9.41
CA LEU A 96 -3.23 4.10 -8.10
C LEU A 96 -2.29 5.28 -8.25
N ASN A 97 -2.60 6.37 -7.54
CA ASN A 97 -1.65 7.46 -7.36
C ASN A 97 -0.61 7.05 -6.30
N VAL A 98 0.65 7.37 -6.57
CA VAL A 98 1.78 7.00 -5.71
C VAL A 98 2.63 8.24 -5.48
N MET A 99 2.86 8.57 -4.22
CA MET A 99 3.77 9.64 -3.81
C MET A 99 5.08 9.04 -3.32
N TYR A 100 6.19 9.41 -3.95
CA TYR A 100 7.52 8.91 -3.64
C TYR A 100 8.48 10.05 -3.29
N ASN A 101 9.16 9.97 -2.14
CA ASN A 101 10.14 10.98 -1.74
C ASN A 101 11.52 10.67 -2.34
N THR A 102 11.93 11.46 -3.33
CA THR A 102 13.17 11.28 -4.07
C THR A 102 14.41 11.51 -3.20
N LYS A 103 14.34 12.39 -2.18
CA LYS A 103 15.48 12.70 -1.28
C LYS A 103 15.72 11.69 -0.17
N ARG A 104 14.67 11.02 0.35
CA ARG A 104 14.84 10.00 1.41
C ARG A 104 15.66 8.80 0.95
N HIS A 105 15.63 8.51 -0.35
CA HIS A 105 16.53 7.53 -0.96
C HIS A 105 18.01 7.98 -0.90
N PHE A 106 18.29 9.29 -1.03
CA PHE A 106 19.65 9.84 -0.89
C PHE A 106 20.17 9.87 0.55
N LEU A 107 19.29 9.90 1.57
CA LEU A 107 19.73 9.86 2.97
C LEU A 107 20.09 8.44 3.43
N GLY A 108 19.36 7.43 2.97
CA GLY A 108 19.78 6.02 3.11
C GLY A 108 21.10 5.74 2.39
N LYS A 109 21.33 6.41 1.24
CA LYS A 109 22.57 6.33 0.45
C LYS A 109 23.82 6.75 1.22
N ARG A 110 23.80 7.82 2.05
CA ARG A 110 24.98 8.22 2.84
C ARG A 110 25.34 7.20 3.91
N LYS A 111 24.36 6.78 4.72
CA LYS A 111 24.59 5.78 5.77
C LYS A 111 24.99 4.42 5.20
N TYR A 112 24.43 4.01 4.07
CA TYR A 112 24.77 2.74 3.43
C TYR A 112 26.16 2.76 2.76
N ILE A 113 26.56 3.86 2.12
CA ILE A 113 27.92 4.01 1.57
C ILE A 113 28.97 4.05 2.69
N GLU A 114 28.69 4.71 3.81
CA GLU A 114 29.54 4.69 5.00
C GLU A 114 29.67 3.27 5.60
N MET A 115 28.61 2.45 5.53
CA MET A 115 28.62 1.04 5.98
C MET A 115 29.20 0.04 4.97
N GLN A 116 29.25 0.35 3.67
CA GLN A 116 29.81 -0.53 2.65
C GLN A 116 31.33 -0.34 2.48
N ASN A 117 31.85 0.84 2.83
CA ASN A 117 33.30 1.06 2.89
C ASN A 117 34.01 0.27 4.01
N SER A 118 33.27 -0.40 4.91
CA SER A 118 33.82 -1.26 5.96
C SER A 118 33.72 -2.76 5.68
N ASN A 119 33.00 -3.21 4.64
CA ASN A 119 32.87 -4.63 4.30
C ASN A 119 32.99 -4.85 2.79
N ASN A 120 34.16 -5.31 2.34
CA ASN A 120 34.35 -5.87 1.01
C ASN A 120 33.48 -7.13 0.86
N ASP A 121 32.33 -7.02 0.20
CA ASP A 121 31.95 -7.97 -0.86
C ASP A 121 30.76 -7.48 -1.69
N LYS A 122 30.95 -7.56 -3.01
CA LYS A 122 30.12 -6.94 -4.04
C LYS A 122 28.75 -7.59 -4.17
N LYS A 123 27.70 -6.81 -3.88
CA LYS A 123 26.45 -6.83 -4.66
C LYS A 123 25.97 -5.40 -4.83
N SER A 124 26.42 -4.77 -5.92
CA SER A 124 25.98 -3.43 -6.31
C SER A 124 24.51 -3.51 -6.73
N THR A 125 23.60 -3.23 -5.81
CA THR A 125 22.21 -2.93 -6.14
C THR A 125 22.25 -1.67 -6.98
N SER A 126 22.01 -1.80 -8.28
CA SER A 126 21.97 -0.68 -9.23
C SER A 126 21.02 0.38 -8.68
N ILE A 127 21.58 1.49 -8.20
CA ILE A 127 20.81 2.63 -7.73
C ILE A 127 20.05 3.16 -8.95
N GLN A 128 18.75 2.99 -8.96
CA GLN A 128 17.90 3.52 -10.02
C GLN A 128 17.96 5.04 -9.99
N LYS A 129 18.29 5.63 -11.12
CA LYS A 129 18.28 7.08 -11.24
C LYS A 129 16.82 7.49 -11.35
N ILE A 130 16.49 8.61 -10.71
CA ILE A 130 15.14 9.18 -10.79
C ILE A 130 14.76 9.45 -12.26
N GLU A 131 15.75 9.81 -13.09
CA GLU A 131 15.63 10.01 -14.54
C GLU A 131 15.12 8.76 -15.29
N ASP A 132 15.28 7.57 -14.70
CA ASP A 132 14.82 6.32 -15.30
C ASP A 132 13.30 6.08 -15.10
N LEU A 133 12.65 6.89 -14.25
CA LEU A 133 11.20 6.85 -14.04
C LEU A 133 10.49 7.54 -15.20
N GLN A 134 9.89 6.73 -16.07
CA GLN A 134 9.18 7.19 -17.26
C GLN A 134 7.93 6.34 -17.51
N PRO A 135 6.92 6.89 -18.20
CA PRO A 135 5.77 6.12 -18.66
C PRO A 135 6.17 4.84 -19.40
N GLY A 136 5.41 3.77 -19.21
CA GLY A 136 5.64 2.44 -19.79
C GLY A 136 6.66 1.58 -19.02
N LYS A 137 7.31 2.10 -17.97
CA LYS A 137 8.22 1.29 -17.14
C LYS A 137 7.45 0.48 -16.10
N HIS A 138 7.90 -0.75 -15.88
CA HIS A 138 7.38 -1.61 -14.83
C HIS A 138 8.04 -1.28 -13.49
N VAL A 139 7.22 -1.18 -12.44
CA VAL A 139 7.66 -0.87 -11.08
C VAL A 139 7.16 -1.88 -10.07
N TYR A 140 7.96 -2.04 -9.03
CA TYR A 140 7.59 -2.61 -7.75
C TYR A 140 7.66 -1.51 -6.69
N LEU A 141 6.63 -1.45 -5.86
CA LEU A 141 6.40 -0.42 -4.87
C LEU A 141 6.12 -1.08 -3.53
N GLN A 142 6.71 -0.54 -2.47
CA GLN A 142 6.32 -0.84 -1.09
C GLN A 142 6.05 0.47 -0.38
N GLY A 143 4.91 0.56 0.28
CA GLY A 143 4.43 1.81 0.88
C GLY A 143 3.28 1.60 1.82
N PHE A 144 2.80 2.69 2.43
CA PHE A 144 1.59 2.65 3.25
C PHE A 144 0.49 3.46 2.57
N LEU A 145 -0.75 3.00 2.72
CA LEU A 145 -1.90 3.70 2.20
C LEU A 145 -2.20 4.93 3.04
N SER A 146 -2.70 5.95 2.37
CA SER A 146 -3.28 7.15 2.95
C SER A 146 -4.49 7.56 2.12
N LEU A 147 -5.27 8.49 2.63
CA LEU A 147 -6.38 9.08 1.90
C LEU A 147 -5.91 10.40 1.29
N ASN A 148 -6.14 10.56 -0.01
CA ASN A 148 -5.80 11.81 -0.68
C ASN A 148 -6.80 12.91 -0.30
N ASN A 149 -6.52 13.60 0.79
CA ASN A 149 -7.35 14.73 1.24
C ASN A 149 -6.90 16.06 0.58
N TYR A 150 -5.90 16.03 -0.30
CA TYR A 150 -5.19 17.22 -0.78
C TYR A 150 -6.06 18.12 -1.69
N LYS A 151 -7.15 17.60 -2.27
CA LYS A 151 -7.97 18.34 -3.24
C LYS A 151 -9.29 18.90 -2.70
N ASN A 152 -9.67 18.65 -1.45
CA ASN A 152 -10.96 19.12 -0.93
C ASN A 152 -10.77 20.04 0.29
N THR A 153 -10.49 21.31 0.00
CA THR A 153 -10.54 22.40 0.99
C THR A 153 -11.93 22.61 1.61
N ASN A 154 -12.97 21.97 1.06
CA ASN A 154 -14.37 22.06 1.49
C ASN A 154 -14.77 21.03 2.57
N PHE A 155 -13.84 20.25 3.13
CA PHE A 155 -14.15 19.21 4.13
C PHE A 155 -14.51 19.73 5.53
N LYS A 156 -14.39 21.03 5.80
CA LYS A 156 -14.69 21.59 7.14
C LYS A 156 -16.12 21.38 7.62
N ASN A 157 -17.07 21.06 6.72
CA ASN A 157 -18.49 20.98 7.03
C ASN A 157 -19.10 19.57 6.94
N LYS A 158 -18.32 18.53 6.62
CA LYS A 158 -18.83 17.16 6.47
C LYS A 158 -18.43 16.27 7.65
N SER A 159 -19.31 15.34 8.00
CA SER A 159 -19.01 14.36 9.04
C SER A 159 -17.78 13.52 8.68
N PRO A 160 -16.94 13.11 9.65
CA PRO A 160 -15.77 12.28 9.37
C PRO A 160 -16.11 11.03 8.54
N SER A 161 -17.26 10.41 8.79
CA SER A 161 -17.77 9.25 8.08
C SER A 161 -18.01 9.48 6.59
N GLU A 162 -18.50 10.66 6.19
CA GLU A 162 -18.76 10.97 4.77
C GLU A 162 -17.48 11.31 4.01
N ASN A 163 -16.46 11.80 4.71
CA ASN A 163 -15.18 12.18 4.09
C ASN A 163 -14.35 10.96 3.69
N PHE A 164 -14.53 9.83 4.37
CA PHE A 164 -13.80 8.59 4.07
C PHE A 164 -14.20 7.99 2.71
N TRP A 165 -15.48 8.03 2.34
CA TRP A 165 -15.99 7.36 1.14
C TRP A 165 -15.64 8.07 -0.16
N CYS A 166 -15.37 9.38 -0.12
CA CYS A 166 -15.07 10.17 -1.30
C CYS A 166 -13.57 10.35 -1.55
N SER A 167 -12.71 9.94 -0.62
CA SER A 167 -11.26 10.10 -0.77
C SER A 167 -10.66 8.91 -1.51
N GLN A 168 -9.97 9.20 -2.62
CA GLN A 168 -9.20 8.19 -3.33
C GLN A 168 -7.97 7.77 -2.51
N PRO A 169 -7.66 6.46 -2.43
CA PRO A 169 -6.45 6.00 -1.79
C PRO A 169 -5.21 6.50 -2.54
N LEU A 170 -4.19 6.87 -1.78
CA LEU A 170 -2.86 7.29 -2.25
C LEU A 170 -1.83 6.40 -1.57
N LEU A 171 -0.87 5.87 -2.32
CA LEU A 171 0.24 5.12 -1.76
C LEU A 171 1.43 6.04 -1.50
N PHE A 172 1.87 6.14 -0.24
CA PHE A 172 3.16 6.74 0.07
C PHE A 172 4.25 5.67 -0.02
N ALA A 173 4.94 5.63 -1.15
CA ALA A 173 6.00 4.66 -1.41
C ALA A 173 7.25 5.00 -0.58
N VAL A 174 7.70 4.01 0.21
CA VAL A 174 8.99 4.06 0.91
C VAL A 174 10.09 3.38 0.11
N LYS A 175 9.70 2.48 -0.79
CA LYS A 175 10.59 1.77 -1.71
C LYS A 175 9.95 1.76 -3.10
N LEU A 176 10.77 2.08 -4.09
CA LEU A 176 10.43 2.01 -5.50
C LEU A 176 11.57 1.30 -6.22
N GLU A 177 11.23 0.30 -7.02
CA GLU A 177 12.15 -0.43 -7.88
C GLU A 177 11.55 -0.60 -9.28
N LEU A 178 12.20 -0.07 -10.31
CA LEU A 178 12.06 -0.52 -11.69
C LEU A 178 12.41 -2.00 -11.78
N ILE A 179 11.51 -2.77 -12.39
CA ILE A 179 11.67 -4.20 -12.59
C ILE A 179 11.62 -4.52 -14.08
N SER A 180 12.19 -5.66 -14.47
CA SER A 180 12.03 -6.14 -15.85
C SER A 180 10.59 -6.57 -16.10
N GLU A 181 10.14 -6.49 -17.35
CA GLU A 181 8.83 -7.00 -17.78
C GLU A 181 8.63 -8.49 -17.42
N LYS A 182 9.67 -9.32 -17.60
CA LYS A 182 9.67 -10.72 -17.18
C LYS A 182 9.42 -10.89 -15.69
N GLU A 183 10.04 -10.05 -14.86
CA GLU A 183 9.84 -10.07 -13.40
C GLU A 183 8.45 -9.56 -13.01
N TYR A 184 7.97 -8.52 -13.68
CA TYR A 184 6.61 -8.00 -13.51
C TYR A 184 5.58 -9.11 -13.72
N TYR A 185 5.57 -9.78 -14.87
CA TYR A 185 4.61 -10.86 -15.13
C TYR A 185 4.75 -12.02 -14.13
N LYS A 186 5.98 -12.41 -13.79
CA LYS A 186 6.21 -13.47 -12.78
C LYS A 186 5.56 -13.13 -11.44
N LYS A 187 5.71 -11.89 -10.95
CA LYS A 187 5.09 -11.44 -9.70
C LYS A 187 3.57 -11.33 -9.86
N MET A 188 3.10 -10.79 -10.98
CA MET A 188 1.67 -10.60 -11.25
C MET A 188 0.89 -11.91 -11.19
N TYR A 189 1.39 -12.98 -11.83
CA TYR A 189 0.77 -14.31 -11.76
C TYR A 189 0.71 -14.85 -10.32
N ALA A 190 1.78 -14.70 -9.53
CA ALA A 190 1.80 -15.14 -8.14
C ALA A 190 0.80 -14.35 -7.26
N TRP A 191 0.63 -13.06 -7.57
CA TRP A 191 -0.27 -12.18 -6.83
C TRP A 191 -1.73 -12.41 -7.20
N PHE A 192 -2.04 -12.71 -8.46
CA PHE A 192 -3.37 -13.16 -8.86
C PHE A 192 -3.79 -14.42 -8.09
N GLY A 193 -2.93 -15.44 -7.99
CA GLY A 193 -3.27 -16.63 -7.18
C GLY A 193 -3.45 -16.31 -5.69
N SER A 194 -2.68 -15.37 -5.16
CA SER A 194 -2.85 -14.88 -3.78
C SER A 194 -4.17 -14.12 -3.61
N ALA A 195 -4.57 -13.30 -4.59
CA ALA A 195 -5.83 -12.58 -4.60
C ALA A 195 -7.02 -13.53 -4.73
N GLU A 196 -6.94 -14.50 -5.64
CA GLU A 196 -7.97 -15.52 -5.81
C GLU A 196 -8.24 -16.23 -4.49
N SER A 197 -7.20 -16.76 -3.83
CA SER A 197 -7.35 -17.43 -2.53
C SER A 197 -8.01 -16.58 -1.45
N ARG A 198 -7.87 -15.24 -1.50
CA ARG A 198 -8.50 -14.32 -0.54
C ARG A 198 -10.00 -14.24 -0.71
N TYR A 199 -10.50 -14.42 -1.94
CA TYR A 199 -11.89 -14.14 -2.28
C TYR A 199 -12.70 -15.39 -2.68
N THR A 200 -12.06 -16.47 -3.10
CA THR A 200 -12.69 -17.80 -3.34
C THR A 200 -12.85 -18.61 -2.07
#